data_AF-A0A936BUK3-F1
#
_entry.id   AF-A0A936BUK3-F1
#
_cell.length_a   1.000
_cell.length_b   1.000
_cell.length_c   1.000
_cell.angle_alpha   90.00
_cell.angle_beta   90.00
_cell.angle_gamma   90.00
#
_symmetry.space_group_name_H-M   'P 1'
#
loop_
_entity.id
_entity.type
_entity.pdbx_description
1 polymer ?
#
loop_
_entity_poly.entity_id
_entity_poly.type
_entity_poly.pdbx_seq_one_letter_code
_entity_poly.pdbx_strand_id
1 'polypeptide(L)'
;MTARIRFPVAVLLALAAGRASAQVLPEAGTWRIYQGSAELGRESFRRSGDTLVQAITVPVANLQLLARTTWRAAALTGFQMTVRTAAGDSVRGTYALERAGDSLRLTQEGGGQRRERAVAAGPAAVVAPQSIGLFAELIRGAAGRDTTLPLLVAGADTVLPATLTHGGDSVRVAFAGLQIIGRLADGRLREVAVPQQHARAVLAAAGDSLPPLRGLRRPVPDYAAPADAPWTAEEVRVPVGAAPDSFSLACTLTRPKGVRGRLPAAVTITGSGSQTRDEDLWPLLQGYRPFGEVAAGLGRAGVAVLRCDDRGAGQSGGRADSATTADLAGDARAQVRWLRAQAGIDPARIALIGHSEGGMIGPMVAAEDPRIAAVVIMAGPAKNGVEVLVDQVQWPIRTAAGLSPEARDSQLAEAARSVRASAPNIPWLQWFRTYEPLPTIRRVRQPVLILQGALDRQVSAGQADTLAATLRAAGNRRVAVEVYPRLNHLFLPSSSDGSPAEYPSLTDTRIPAAVLDRLTGWLASVLRATPARP
;
A
#
# COMPACT_ATOMS: atom_id res chain seq x y z
N MET A 1 45.33 -30.88 54.62
CA MET A 1 46.12 -29.64 54.73
C MET A 1 46.27 -29.08 53.32
N THR A 2 45.62 -27.96 52.95
CA THR A 2 45.86 -26.53 53.27
C THR A 2 46.22 -25.81 51.98
N ALA A 3 45.30 -24.96 51.54
CA ALA A 3 45.44 -24.03 50.41
C ALA A 3 46.66 -23.09 50.53
N ARG A 4 47.10 -22.52 49.40
CA ARG A 4 46.79 -21.11 49.05
C ARG A 4 47.32 -20.67 47.67
N ILE A 5 46.56 -19.73 47.10
CA ILE A 5 46.79 -19.00 45.83
C ILE A 5 47.94 -18.00 45.98
N ARG A 6 48.65 -17.67 44.88
CA ARG A 6 49.19 -16.32 44.61
C ARG A 6 49.49 -16.07 43.11
N PHE A 7 48.65 -15.24 42.48
CA PHE A 7 49.00 -14.40 41.32
C PHE A 7 49.61 -13.07 41.84
N PRO A 8 50.42 -12.30 41.08
CA PRO A 8 49.84 -11.28 40.19
C PRO A 8 50.61 -10.86 38.90
N VAL A 9 49.84 -10.52 37.84
CA VAL A 9 49.93 -9.29 36.99
C VAL A 9 51.27 -9.04 36.21
N ALA A 10 51.34 -8.77 34.90
CA ALA A 10 50.48 -8.03 33.93
C ALA A 10 50.86 -8.45 32.46
N VAL A 11 50.31 -7.99 31.30
CA VAL A 11 49.07 -7.26 30.89
C VAL A 11 48.88 -7.38 29.34
N LEU A 12 47.75 -6.91 28.79
CA LEU A 12 47.47 -6.60 27.36
C LEU A 12 47.51 -7.72 26.28
N LEU A 13 46.35 -8.38 26.09
CA LEU A 13 45.72 -8.54 24.75
C LEU A 13 44.23 -8.99 24.76
N ALA A 14 43.57 -9.00 25.92
CA ALA A 14 42.20 -9.51 26.09
C ALA A 14 41.09 -8.43 26.15
N LEU A 15 41.20 -7.32 25.41
CA LEU A 15 40.26 -6.18 25.50
C LEU A 15 39.57 -5.75 24.17
N ALA A 16 39.75 -6.48 23.07
CA ALA A 16 39.19 -6.12 21.77
C ALA A 16 37.72 -6.55 21.56
N ALA A 17 37.33 -7.75 22.01
CA ALA A 17 35.99 -8.30 21.75
C ALA A 17 34.86 -7.70 22.64
N GLY A 18 35.20 -7.04 23.75
CA GLY A 18 34.23 -6.61 24.77
C GLY A 18 33.75 -5.15 24.68
N ARG A 19 34.19 -4.36 23.69
CA ARG A 19 33.86 -2.92 23.61
C ARG A 19 32.94 -2.51 22.45
N ALA A 20 32.85 -3.31 21.38
CA ALA A 20 32.00 -2.97 20.23
C ALA A 20 30.50 -2.93 20.56
N SER A 21 30.03 -3.80 21.47
CA SER A 21 28.61 -3.90 21.85
C SER A 21 28.07 -2.72 22.66
N ALA A 22 28.93 -1.93 23.31
CA ALA A 22 28.49 -0.84 24.19
C ALA A 22 27.91 0.37 23.43
N GLN A 23 28.30 0.60 22.17
CA GLN A 23 27.99 1.82 21.41
C GLN A 23 27.25 1.58 20.09
N VAL A 24 26.31 0.62 20.05
CA VAL A 24 25.47 0.37 18.86
C VAL A 24 24.80 1.64 18.33
N LEU A 25 24.39 2.56 19.20
CA LEU A 25 23.93 3.92 18.85
C LEU A 25 24.55 4.98 19.75
N PRO A 26 24.62 6.25 19.28
CA PRO A 26 24.77 7.42 20.15
C PRO A 26 23.57 7.56 21.10
N GLU A 27 23.68 8.41 22.13
CA GLU A 27 22.57 8.66 23.07
C GLU A 27 21.38 9.37 22.42
N ALA A 28 21.60 10.12 21.35
CA ALA A 28 20.53 10.70 20.53
C ALA A 28 20.95 10.75 19.06
N GLY A 29 19.99 10.78 18.16
CA GLY A 29 20.24 10.88 16.73
C GLY A 29 18.96 11.01 15.92
N THR A 30 19.13 11.11 14.60
CA THR A 30 18.02 11.11 13.64
C THR A 30 18.32 10.17 12.49
N TRP A 31 17.45 9.20 12.28
CA TRP A 31 17.44 8.32 11.12
C TRP A 31 16.62 8.94 10.00
N ARG A 32 17.18 9.01 8.80
CA ARG A 32 16.48 9.39 7.56
C ARG A 32 15.97 8.13 6.90
N ILE A 33 14.66 8.01 6.72
CA ILE A 33 13.98 6.82 6.21
C ILE A 33 13.68 7.02 4.73
N TYR A 34 14.06 6.05 3.91
CA TYR A 34 13.99 6.08 2.45
C TYR A 34 13.26 4.87 1.89
N GLN A 35 12.65 5.08 0.73
CA GLN A 35 12.28 4.01 -0.20
C GLN A 35 12.86 4.38 -1.57
N GLY A 36 13.72 3.52 -2.11
CA GLY A 36 14.61 3.90 -3.22
C GLY A 36 15.48 5.12 -2.88
N SER A 37 15.38 6.18 -3.67
CA SER A 37 16.07 7.47 -3.47
C SER A 37 15.27 8.50 -2.67
N ALA A 38 13.97 8.29 -2.47
CA ALA A 38 13.08 9.28 -1.84
C ALA A 38 13.11 9.17 -0.31
N GLU A 39 13.37 10.27 0.39
CA GLU A 39 13.23 10.36 1.85
C GLU A 39 11.73 10.45 2.20
N LEU A 40 11.19 9.43 2.88
CA LEU A 40 9.77 9.34 3.23
C LEU A 40 9.45 9.91 4.60
N GLY A 41 10.44 9.99 5.48
CA GLY A 41 10.27 10.39 6.87
C GLY A 41 11.56 10.27 7.67
N ARG A 42 11.48 10.52 8.98
CA ARG A 42 12.58 10.31 9.92
C ARG A 42 12.12 9.72 11.23
N GLU A 43 13.03 9.04 11.91
CA GLU A 43 12.94 8.75 13.33
C GLU A 43 13.97 9.59 14.08
N SER A 44 13.54 10.47 14.98
CA SER A 44 14.43 10.98 16.02
C SER A 44 14.33 10.09 17.26
N PHE A 45 15.45 9.90 17.95
CA PHE A 45 15.51 9.10 19.17
C PHE A 45 16.42 9.74 20.21
N ARG A 46 16.12 9.48 21.49
CA ARG A 46 16.97 9.83 22.64
C ARG A 46 16.87 8.74 23.71
N ARG A 47 18.02 8.22 24.12
CA ARG A 47 18.18 7.38 25.31
C ARG A 47 18.58 8.23 26.50
N SER A 48 18.08 7.88 27.69
CA SER A 48 18.56 8.36 28.97
C SER A 48 18.42 7.24 30.00
N GLY A 49 19.55 6.74 30.52
CA GLY A 49 19.60 5.57 31.41
C GLY A 49 18.87 4.36 30.81
N ASP A 50 17.81 3.90 31.48
CA ASP A 50 16.95 2.79 31.08
C ASP A 50 15.68 3.22 30.30
N THR A 51 15.64 4.44 29.75
CA THR A 51 14.52 4.93 28.92
C THR A 51 14.99 5.26 27.50
N LEU A 52 14.22 4.85 26.50
CA LEU A 52 14.33 5.29 25.10
C LEU A 52 13.05 6.02 24.70
N VAL A 53 13.17 7.24 24.18
CA VAL A 53 12.07 8.04 23.60
C VAL A 53 12.32 8.22 22.12
N GLN A 54 11.27 8.08 21.31
CA GLN A 54 11.35 8.07 19.86
C GLN A 54 10.18 8.85 19.24
N ALA A 55 10.46 9.56 18.16
CA ALA A 55 9.44 10.21 17.33
C ALA A 55 9.70 9.86 15.86
N ILE A 56 8.88 8.97 15.31
CA ILE A 56 8.87 8.65 13.88
C ILE A 56 7.85 9.57 13.23
N THR A 57 8.24 10.32 12.20
CA THR A 57 7.32 11.14 11.41
C THR A 57 7.51 10.78 9.94
N VAL A 58 6.43 10.30 9.31
CA VAL A 58 6.35 9.91 7.90
C VAL A 58 5.26 10.78 7.25
N PRO A 59 5.60 12.00 6.78
CA PRO A 59 4.61 12.95 6.24
C PRO A 59 3.78 12.36 5.11
N VAL A 60 4.40 11.52 4.28
CA VAL A 60 3.80 10.88 3.10
C VAL A 60 2.66 9.92 3.45
N ALA A 61 2.68 9.34 4.65
CA ALA A 61 1.61 8.47 5.17
C ALA A 61 0.64 9.23 6.10
N ASN A 62 0.79 10.55 6.23
CA ASN A 62 0.19 11.38 7.27
C ASN A 62 0.28 10.71 8.66
N LEU A 63 1.47 10.22 9.01
CA LEU A 63 1.72 9.43 10.22
C LEU A 63 2.81 10.07 11.09
N GLN A 64 2.53 10.16 12.39
CA GLN A 64 3.54 10.34 13.42
C GLN A 64 3.34 9.28 14.53
N LEU A 65 4.41 8.62 14.93
CA LEU A 65 4.46 7.71 16.07
C LEU A 65 5.35 8.35 17.15
N LEU A 66 4.80 8.57 18.33
CA LEU A 66 5.55 8.98 19.52
C LEU A 66 5.62 7.79 20.45
N ALA A 67 6.81 7.25 20.68
CA ALA A 67 7.01 6.04 21.49
C ALA A 67 7.98 6.28 22.65
N ARG A 68 7.73 5.57 23.75
CA ARG A 68 8.60 5.49 24.93
C ARG A 68 8.73 4.03 25.34
N THR A 69 9.95 3.59 25.59
CA THR A 69 10.25 2.25 26.08
C THR A 69 11.13 2.33 27.32
N THR A 70 10.87 1.48 28.31
CA THR A 70 11.65 1.39 29.55
C THR A 70 12.08 -0.04 29.83
N TRP A 71 13.28 -0.17 30.39
CA TRP A 71 13.84 -1.45 30.84
C TRP A 71 14.16 -1.42 32.34
N ARG A 72 14.50 -2.58 32.89
CA ARG A 72 15.23 -2.74 34.16
C ARG A 72 16.02 -4.04 34.06
N ALA A 73 17.34 -3.99 34.30
CA ALA A 73 18.23 -5.16 34.18
C ALA A 73 18.04 -5.91 32.84
N ALA A 74 18.04 -5.17 31.72
CA ALA A 74 17.78 -5.64 30.35
C ALA A 74 16.37 -6.22 30.05
N ALA A 75 15.53 -6.48 31.05
CA ALA A 75 14.13 -6.87 30.82
C ALA A 75 13.25 -5.66 30.46
N LEU A 76 12.31 -5.84 29.52
CA LEU A 76 11.30 -4.85 29.19
C LEU A 76 10.33 -4.67 30.37
N THR A 77 10.19 -3.44 30.86
CA THR A 77 9.27 -3.10 31.96
C THR A 77 8.04 -2.33 31.49
N GLY A 78 8.17 -1.54 30.42
CA GLY A 78 7.07 -0.75 29.87
C GLY A 78 7.32 -0.29 28.44
N PHE A 79 6.24 -0.20 27.67
CA PHE A 79 6.24 0.45 26.35
C PHE A 79 4.94 1.24 26.20
N GLN A 80 5.02 2.43 25.64
CA GLN A 80 3.90 3.32 25.34
C GLN A 80 4.10 3.92 23.95
N MET A 81 3.05 3.96 23.13
CA MET A 81 3.07 4.57 21.81
C MET A 81 1.77 5.32 21.53
N THR A 82 1.88 6.56 21.04
CA THR A 82 0.77 7.35 20.51
C THR A 82 0.90 7.46 19.00
N VAL A 83 -0.17 7.13 18.27
CA VAL A 83 -0.30 7.32 16.83
C VAL A 83 -1.01 8.64 16.57
N ARG A 84 -0.43 9.50 15.75
CA ARG A 84 -0.97 10.80 15.33
C ARG A 84 -0.93 10.97 13.82
N THR A 85 -1.62 11.99 13.33
CA THR A 85 -1.33 12.63 12.04
C THR A 85 0.12 13.13 11.99
N ALA A 86 0.69 13.28 10.79
CA ALA A 86 2.06 13.79 10.64
C ALA A 86 2.23 15.25 11.10
N ALA A 87 1.15 16.03 11.08
CA ALA A 87 1.12 17.38 11.65
C ALA A 87 1.13 17.41 13.19
N GLY A 88 0.78 16.28 13.83
CA GLY A 88 0.67 16.14 15.29
C GLY A 88 -0.63 16.68 15.88
N ASP A 89 -1.57 17.13 15.04
CA ASP A 89 -2.83 17.81 15.37
C ASP A 89 -4.00 16.88 15.72
N SER A 90 -3.90 15.57 15.46
CA SER A 90 -4.96 14.60 15.78
C SER A 90 -4.38 13.25 16.19
N VAL A 91 -4.88 12.69 17.30
CA VAL A 91 -4.54 11.35 17.79
C VAL A 91 -5.42 10.31 17.10
N ARG A 92 -4.82 9.28 16.51
CA ARG A 92 -5.52 8.15 15.87
C ARG A 92 -5.67 6.95 16.81
N GLY A 93 -4.77 6.81 17.79
CA GLY A 93 -4.85 5.77 18.83
C GLY A 93 -3.61 5.70 19.71
N THR A 94 -3.67 4.85 20.74
CA THR A 94 -2.59 4.57 21.69
C THR A 94 -2.39 3.07 21.86
N TYR A 95 -1.17 2.69 22.24
CA TYR A 95 -0.77 1.33 22.58
C TYR A 95 0.10 1.40 23.84
N ALA A 96 -0.14 0.52 24.80
CA ALA A 96 0.69 0.36 25.98
C ALA A 96 0.93 -1.12 26.28
N LEU A 97 2.13 -1.46 26.72
CA LEU A 97 2.51 -2.77 27.21
C LEU A 97 3.13 -2.63 28.60
N GLU A 98 2.59 -3.36 29.56
CA GLU A 98 3.06 -3.39 30.95
C GLU A 98 3.30 -4.84 31.39
N ARG A 99 4.37 -5.09 32.14
CA ARG A 99 4.69 -6.45 32.60
C ARG A 99 3.85 -6.83 33.81
N ALA A 100 3.17 -7.98 33.72
CA ALA A 100 2.35 -8.58 34.75
C ALA A 100 2.77 -10.04 34.97
N GLY A 101 3.78 -10.24 35.82
CA GLY A 101 4.44 -11.54 36.00
C GLY A 101 5.06 -12.06 34.70
N ASP A 102 4.72 -13.31 34.34
CA ASP A 102 5.15 -13.97 33.10
C ASP A 102 4.34 -13.55 31.85
N SER A 103 3.40 -12.61 32.01
CA SER A 103 2.59 -12.05 30.92
C SER A 103 2.91 -10.57 30.64
N LEU A 104 2.59 -10.13 29.44
CA LEU A 104 2.53 -8.72 29.07
C LEU A 104 1.06 -8.31 28.91
N ARG A 105 0.63 -7.29 29.64
CA ARG A 105 -0.67 -6.65 29.50
C ARG A 105 -0.59 -5.65 28.36
N LEU A 106 -1.29 -5.92 27.26
CA LEU A 106 -1.43 -5.04 26.10
C LEU A 106 -2.75 -4.26 26.21
N THR A 107 -2.65 -2.94 26.30
CA THR A 107 -3.76 -2.00 26.21
C THR A 107 -3.70 -1.27 24.88
N GLN A 108 -4.82 -1.17 24.17
CA GLN A 108 -4.95 -0.49 22.89
C GLN A 108 -6.20 0.39 22.91
N GLU A 109 -6.07 1.67 22.55
CA GLU A 109 -7.20 2.61 22.49
C GLU A 109 -7.24 3.30 21.13
N GLY A 110 -8.44 3.48 20.56
CA GLY A 110 -8.62 4.13 19.26
C GLY A 110 -10.03 3.94 18.71
N GLY A 111 -10.50 4.87 17.89
CA GLY A 111 -11.85 4.80 17.29
C GLY A 111 -12.99 4.69 18.31
N GLY A 112 -12.83 5.27 19.50
CA GLY A 112 -13.82 5.19 20.58
C GLY A 112 -13.84 3.87 21.38
N GLN A 113 -12.95 2.91 21.08
CA GLN A 113 -12.83 1.66 21.83
C GLN A 113 -11.51 1.57 22.60
N ARG A 114 -11.56 0.97 23.80
CA ARG A 114 -10.40 0.45 24.53
C ARG A 114 -10.47 -1.08 24.52
N ARG A 115 -9.34 -1.73 24.27
CA ARG A 115 -9.17 -3.18 24.36
C ARG A 115 -7.96 -3.48 25.24
N GLU A 116 -8.10 -4.45 26.12
CA GLU A 116 -7.05 -4.88 27.04
C GLU A 116 -6.96 -6.41 27.01
N ARG A 117 -5.74 -6.95 26.90
CA ARG A 117 -5.48 -8.38 26.76
C ARG A 117 -4.14 -8.75 27.37
N ALA A 118 -4.04 -9.95 27.95
CA ALA A 118 -2.78 -10.50 28.46
C ALA A 118 -2.17 -11.45 27.42
N VAL A 119 -0.88 -11.30 27.13
CA VAL A 119 -0.13 -12.18 26.24
C VAL A 119 0.90 -12.94 27.05
N ALA A 120 0.87 -14.27 26.98
CA ALA A 120 1.89 -15.13 27.57
C ALA A 120 3.21 -14.91 26.83
N ALA A 121 4.24 -14.46 27.55
CA ALA A 121 5.47 -13.95 26.96
C ALA A 121 6.75 -14.41 27.69
N GLY A 122 6.63 -14.81 28.95
CA GLY A 122 7.77 -15.13 29.81
C GLY A 122 8.60 -13.90 30.17
N PRO A 123 9.67 -14.06 30.98
CA PRO A 123 10.47 -12.94 31.48
C PRO A 123 11.35 -12.30 30.40
N ALA A 124 11.74 -13.05 29.36
CA ALA A 124 12.69 -12.62 28.33
C ALA A 124 12.06 -11.99 27.07
N ALA A 125 10.73 -11.85 27.02
CA ALA A 125 10.07 -11.28 25.83
C ALA A 125 10.41 -9.81 25.60
N VAL A 126 10.59 -9.50 24.33
CA VAL A 126 10.87 -8.18 23.77
C VAL A 126 9.78 -7.80 22.77
N VAL A 127 9.57 -6.51 22.54
CA VAL A 127 8.60 -6.03 21.54
C VAL A 127 9.28 -5.92 20.19
N ALA A 128 8.55 -6.25 19.12
CA ALA A 128 9.01 -6.08 17.75
C ALA A 128 9.49 -4.64 17.52
N PRO A 129 10.61 -4.43 16.81
CA PRO A 129 11.11 -3.10 16.57
C PRO A 129 10.20 -2.36 15.57
N GLN A 130 9.19 -1.66 16.08
CA GLN A 130 8.44 -0.62 15.33
C GLN A 130 9.30 0.63 15.05
N SER A 131 10.57 0.61 15.44
CA SER A 131 11.48 1.75 15.42
C SER A 131 12.94 1.28 15.42
N ILE A 132 13.80 2.05 14.76
CA ILE A 132 15.21 1.74 14.53
C ILE A 132 16.01 1.84 15.84
N GLY A 133 15.65 2.78 16.72
CA GLY A 133 16.22 2.83 18.06
C GLY A 133 15.95 1.55 18.86
N LEU A 134 14.76 0.94 18.74
CA LEU A 134 14.47 -0.34 19.42
C LEU A 134 15.21 -1.51 18.80
N PHE A 135 15.31 -1.55 17.47
CA PHE A 135 16.14 -2.53 16.77
C PHE A 135 17.58 -2.51 17.28
N ALA A 136 18.15 -1.32 17.48
CA ALA A 136 19.49 -1.19 18.05
C ALA A 136 19.61 -1.58 19.53
N GLU A 137 18.57 -1.39 20.34
CA GLU A 137 18.56 -1.90 21.72
C GLU A 137 18.57 -3.43 21.77
N LEU A 138 17.90 -4.11 20.82
CA LEU A 138 17.98 -5.57 20.68
C LEU A 138 19.42 -6.01 20.35
N ILE A 139 20.10 -5.32 19.43
CA ILE A 139 21.52 -5.58 19.11
C ILE A 139 22.42 -5.32 20.33
N ARG A 140 22.20 -4.21 21.06
CA ARG A 140 22.97 -3.88 22.28
C ARG A 140 22.78 -4.96 23.35
N GLY A 141 21.55 -5.42 23.58
CA GLY A 141 21.21 -6.47 24.55
C GLY A 141 21.78 -7.85 24.19
N ALA A 142 21.89 -8.18 22.90
CA ALA A 142 22.55 -9.40 22.43
C ALA A 142 24.07 -9.41 22.74
N ALA A 143 24.67 -8.24 22.89
CA ALA A 143 26.07 -8.03 23.27
C ALA A 143 27.09 -8.72 22.34
N GLY A 144 26.82 -8.72 21.03
CA GLY A 144 27.70 -9.34 20.02
C GLY A 144 27.55 -10.85 19.88
N ARG A 145 26.51 -11.46 20.49
CA ARG A 145 26.24 -12.90 20.44
C ARG A 145 24.98 -13.20 19.65
N ASP A 146 25.03 -14.22 18.82
CA ASP A 146 23.83 -14.74 18.15
C ASP A 146 22.84 -15.27 19.19
N THR A 147 21.57 -14.94 19.00
CA THR A 147 20.54 -15.21 20.00
C THR A 147 19.15 -15.31 19.38
N THR A 148 18.29 -16.11 19.99
CA THR A 148 16.87 -16.19 19.65
C THR A 148 16.04 -15.61 20.80
N LEU A 149 15.19 -14.64 20.49
CA LEU A 149 14.39 -13.90 21.47
C LEU A 149 12.90 -14.05 21.18
N PRO A 150 12.03 -14.18 22.20
CA PRO A 150 10.58 -14.14 22.01
C PRO A 150 10.13 -12.71 21.71
N LEU A 151 9.62 -12.49 20.49
CA LEU A 151 9.26 -11.20 19.93
C LEU A 151 7.74 -11.02 19.91
N LEU A 152 7.22 -10.07 20.67
CA LEU A 152 5.81 -9.65 20.60
C LEU A 152 5.62 -8.60 19.51
N VAL A 153 4.94 -8.94 18.42
CA VAL A 153 4.52 -7.96 17.41
C VAL A 153 3.33 -7.17 17.95
N ALA A 154 3.36 -5.84 17.84
CA ALA A 154 2.28 -4.99 18.32
C ALA A 154 0.94 -5.36 17.66
N GLY A 155 -0.04 -5.76 18.49
CA GLY A 155 -1.38 -6.20 18.04
C GLY A 155 -1.55 -7.70 17.85
N ALA A 156 -0.46 -8.49 17.87
CA ALA A 156 -0.50 -9.96 17.83
C ALA A 156 -0.84 -10.56 19.20
N ASP A 157 -1.48 -11.73 19.19
CA ASP A 157 -1.87 -12.48 20.40
C ASP A 157 -0.83 -13.54 20.81
N THR A 158 0.29 -13.63 20.10
CA THR A 158 1.38 -14.60 20.34
C THR A 158 2.75 -13.94 20.24
N VAL A 159 3.74 -14.54 20.89
CA VAL A 159 5.16 -14.21 20.71
C VAL A 159 5.77 -15.10 19.63
N LEU A 160 6.60 -14.50 18.77
CA LEU A 160 7.26 -15.18 17.65
C LEU A 160 8.77 -15.31 17.94
N PRO A 161 9.44 -16.41 17.55
CA PRO A 161 10.89 -16.49 17.66
C PRO A 161 11.54 -15.52 16.66
N ALA A 162 12.34 -14.59 17.17
CA ALA A 162 13.20 -13.73 16.36
C ALA A 162 14.65 -14.13 16.54
N THR A 163 15.33 -14.46 15.45
CA THR A 163 16.74 -14.86 15.45
C THR A 163 17.60 -13.68 15.05
N LEU A 164 18.51 -13.28 15.95
CA LEU A 164 19.49 -12.22 15.75
C LEU A 164 20.85 -12.87 15.48
N THR A 165 21.46 -12.55 14.34
CA THR A 165 22.75 -13.09 13.86
C THR A 165 23.71 -11.97 13.51
N HIS A 166 24.96 -12.06 13.99
CA HIS A 166 26.05 -11.12 13.71
C HIS A 166 26.91 -11.66 12.56
N GLY A 167 27.43 -10.77 11.72
CA GLY A 167 28.35 -11.13 10.65
C GLY A 167 29.17 -9.95 10.22
N GLY A 168 30.43 -9.88 10.68
CA GLY A 168 31.40 -8.84 10.30
C GLY A 168 30.90 -7.42 10.59
N ASP A 169 30.54 -6.71 9.52
CA ASP A 169 30.01 -5.35 9.51
C ASP A 169 28.47 -5.29 9.62
N SER A 170 27.80 -6.40 9.96
CA SER A 170 26.34 -6.48 9.91
C SER A 170 25.70 -7.26 11.06
N VAL A 171 24.44 -6.95 11.34
CA VAL A 171 23.57 -7.72 12.23
C VAL A 171 22.20 -7.89 11.58
N ARG A 172 21.72 -9.13 11.49
CA ARG A 172 20.42 -9.49 10.91
C ARG A 172 19.48 -9.94 12.02
N VAL A 173 18.26 -9.42 12.03
CA VAL A 173 17.13 -9.97 12.80
C VAL A 173 16.11 -10.55 11.84
N ALA A 174 15.79 -11.83 11.99
CA ALA A 174 14.81 -12.55 11.16
C ALA A 174 13.66 -13.08 12.02
N PHE A 175 12.42 -12.81 11.60
CA PHE A 175 11.18 -13.31 12.23
C PHE A 175 10.05 -13.33 11.20
N ALA A 176 9.19 -14.35 11.22
CA ALA A 176 8.00 -14.46 10.35
C ALA A 176 8.24 -14.11 8.85
N GLY A 177 9.37 -14.53 8.27
CA GLY A 177 9.74 -14.24 6.88
C GLY A 177 10.29 -12.83 6.60
N LEU A 178 10.16 -11.89 7.55
CA LEU A 178 10.82 -10.59 7.51
C LEU A 178 12.29 -10.70 7.93
N GLN A 179 13.12 -9.85 7.33
CA GLN A 179 14.51 -9.63 7.74
C GLN A 179 14.78 -8.14 7.87
N ILE A 180 15.39 -7.76 8.98
CA ILE A 180 15.91 -6.42 9.23
C ILE A 180 17.43 -6.56 9.30
N ILE A 181 18.15 -5.81 8.46
CA ILE A 181 19.61 -5.87 8.35
C ILE A 181 20.19 -4.53 8.78
N GLY A 182 20.87 -4.52 9.92
CA GLY A 182 21.68 -3.40 10.38
C GLY A 182 23.09 -3.49 9.83
N ARG A 183 23.63 -2.40 9.28
CA ARG A 183 25.06 -2.26 8.95
C ARG A 183 25.77 -1.40 9.98
N LEU A 184 26.92 -1.90 10.42
CA LEU A 184 27.80 -1.31 11.42
C LEU A 184 29.00 -0.65 10.71
N ALA A 185 29.37 0.55 11.13
CA ALA A 185 30.68 1.14 10.86
C ALA A 185 31.31 1.55 12.21
N ASP A 186 32.56 1.16 12.44
CA ASP A 186 33.28 1.34 13.71
C ASP A 186 32.52 0.77 14.93
N GLY A 187 31.80 -0.34 14.74
CA GLY A 187 30.92 -0.96 15.75
C GLY A 187 29.60 -0.22 16.01
N ARG A 188 29.31 0.87 15.29
CA ARG A 188 28.08 1.67 15.44
C ARG A 188 27.12 1.43 14.29
N LEU A 189 25.84 1.29 14.57
CA LEU A 189 24.79 1.12 13.56
C LEU A 189 24.63 2.40 12.73
N ARG A 190 24.82 2.30 11.40
CA ARG A 190 24.78 3.43 10.45
C ARG A 190 23.67 3.32 9.41
N GLU A 191 23.32 2.12 8.99
CA GLU A 191 22.21 1.85 8.09
C GLU A 191 21.34 0.71 8.67
N VAL A 192 20.03 0.79 8.45
CA VAL A 192 19.10 -0.32 8.67
C VAL A 192 18.25 -0.52 7.42
N ALA A 193 18.25 -1.72 6.85
CA ALA A 193 17.47 -2.07 5.67
C ALA A 193 16.41 -3.12 6.02
N VAL A 194 15.25 -3.02 5.37
CA VAL A 194 14.19 -4.04 5.34
C VAL A 194 13.99 -4.42 3.87
N PRO A 195 14.77 -5.38 3.34
CA PRO A 195 14.83 -5.65 1.89
C PRO A 195 13.46 -5.97 1.28
N GLN A 196 12.64 -6.75 1.99
CA GLN A 196 11.27 -7.11 1.57
C GLN A 196 10.33 -5.90 1.37
N GLN A 197 10.66 -4.74 1.93
CA GLN A 197 9.88 -3.51 1.84
C GLN A 197 10.53 -2.45 0.94
N HIS A 198 11.70 -2.75 0.36
CA HIS A 198 12.57 -1.80 -0.36
C HIS A 198 12.91 -0.54 0.45
N ALA A 199 12.82 -0.66 1.78
CA ALA A 199 12.99 0.43 2.72
C ALA A 199 14.38 0.35 3.35
N ARG A 200 15.01 1.52 3.52
CA ARG A 200 16.23 1.65 4.31
C ARG A 200 16.22 2.94 5.11
N ALA A 201 16.97 2.97 6.19
CA ALA A 201 17.19 4.16 6.99
C ALA A 201 18.67 4.37 7.23
N VAL A 202 19.13 5.62 7.15
CA VAL A 202 20.53 6.01 7.35
C VAL A 202 20.60 7.00 8.52
N LEU A 203 21.56 6.80 9.43
CA LEU A 203 21.80 7.71 10.54
C LEU A 203 22.44 9.00 10.03
N ALA A 204 21.80 10.14 10.27
CA ALA A 204 22.36 11.45 9.94
C ALA A 204 23.67 11.70 10.71
N ALA A 205 24.57 12.50 10.13
CA ALA A 205 25.81 12.87 10.80
C ALA A 205 25.53 13.87 11.95
N ALA A 206 26.39 13.85 12.96
CA ALA A 206 26.27 14.75 14.09
C ALA A 206 26.52 16.20 13.62
N GLY A 207 25.53 17.08 13.80
CA GLY A 207 25.58 18.46 13.33
C GLY A 207 24.91 18.71 11.97
N ASP A 208 24.38 17.69 11.29
CA ASP A 208 23.63 17.86 10.05
C ASP A 208 22.42 18.78 10.24
N SER A 209 22.39 19.90 9.49
CA SER A 209 21.18 20.71 9.33
C SER A 209 20.22 20.00 8.37
N LEU A 210 19.40 19.11 8.91
CA LEU A 210 18.45 18.34 8.11
C LEU A 210 17.28 19.23 7.64
N PRO A 211 16.93 19.24 6.34
CA PRO A 211 15.84 20.09 5.82
C PRO A 211 14.50 19.72 6.47
N PRO A 212 13.58 20.66 6.75
CA PRO A 212 12.35 20.37 7.48
C PRO A 212 11.51 19.23 6.86
N LEU A 213 11.01 18.31 7.70
CA LEU A 213 10.02 17.31 7.27
C LEU A 213 8.69 17.95 6.84
N ARG A 214 8.36 19.12 7.42
CA ARG A 214 7.26 19.98 6.97
C ARG A 214 7.57 20.48 5.55
N GLY A 215 7.12 19.74 4.55
CA GLY A 215 7.39 20.04 3.14
C GLY A 215 7.53 18.81 2.25
N LEU A 216 7.80 17.63 2.82
CA LEU A 216 7.74 16.36 2.08
C LEU A 216 6.28 16.05 1.72
N ARG A 217 5.89 16.52 0.53
CA ARG A 217 4.60 16.25 -0.12
C ARG A 217 4.84 15.26 -1.25
N ARG A 218 3.83 14.41 -1.53
CA ARG A 218 3.70 13.74 -2.83
C ARG A 218 3.82 14.83 -3.90
N PRO A 219 4.75 14.72 -4.88
CA PRO A 219 4.79 15.64 -6.00
C PRO A 219 3.40 15.66 -6.64
N VAL A 220 2.80 16.84 -6.78
CA VAL A 220 1.55 16.96 -7.54
C VAL A 220 1.94 16.77 -9.01
N PRO A 221 1.44 15.73 -9.70
CA PRO A 221 1.77 15.52 -11.09
C PRO A 221 1.25 16.69 -11.92
N ASP A 222 2.01 17.12 -12.93
CA ASP A 222 1.44 18.04 -13.92
C ASP A 222 0.35 17.28 -14.71
N TYR A 223 -0.87 17.83 -14.69
CA TYR A 223 -2.03 17.30 -15.39
C TYR A 223 -2.36 18.08 -16.67
N ALA A 224 -1.59 19.12 -17.00
CA ALA A 224 -1.75 19.89 -18.23
C ALA A 224 -1.50 19.02 -19.48
N ALA A 225 -2.16 19.40 -20.57
CA ALA A 225 -1.85 18.82 -21.88
C ALA A 225 -0.56 19.46 -22.43
N PRO A 226 0.35 18.70 -23.06
CA PRO A 226 1.46 19.28 -23.83
C PRO A 226 0.97 20.31 -24.86
N ALA A 227 1.78 21.33 -25.13
CA ALA A 227 1.36 22.48 -25.94
C ALA A 227 0.83 22.09 -27.34
N ASP A 228 1.52 21.13 -27.97
CA ASP A 228 1.23 20.55 -29.29
C ASP A 228 0.19 19.41 -29.27
N ALA A 229 -0.25 18.98 -28.08
CA ALA A 229 -1.17 17.85 -27.98
C ALA A 229 -2.50 18.11 -28.71
N PRO A 230 -3.05 17.15 -29.47
CA PRO A 230 -4.37 17.27 -30.11
C PRO A 230 -5.56 17.18 -29.12
N TRP A 231 -5.32 17.41 -27.82
CA TRP A 231 -6.34 17.54 -26.78
C TRP A 231 -6.00 18.71 -25.84
N THR A 232 -6.98 19.20 -25.09
CA THR A 232 -6.79 20.05 -23.91
C THR A 232 -6.96 19.21 -22.64
N ALA A 233 -6.47 19.72 -21.52
CA ALA A 233 -6.72 19.19 -20.19
C ALA A 233 -7.12 20.37 -19.29
N GLU A 234 -8.26 20.26 -18.62
CA GLU A 234 -8.87 21.34 -17.83
C GLU A 234 -9.12 20.86 -16.40
N GLU A 235 -8.68 21.63 -15.40
CA GLU A 235 -8.97 21.36 -14.00
C GLU A 235 -10.42 21.74 -13.68
N VAL A 236 -11.20 20.76 -13.20
CA VAL A 236 -12.63 20.89 -12.93
C VAL A 236 -13.00 20.31 -11.56
N ARG A 237 -14.16 20.71 -11.04
CA ARG A 237 -14.69 20.25 -9.76
C ARG A 237 -16.01 19.51 -9.96
N VAL A 238 -16.06 18.26 -9.55
CA VAL A 238 -17.28 17.42 -9.60
C VAL A 238 -17.92 17.42 -8.22
N PRO A 239 -19.14 17.96 -8.03
CA PRO A 239 -19.83 17.91 -6.76
C PRO A 239 -20.37 16.50 -6.47
N VAL A 240 -20.22 16.07 -5.22
CA VAL A 240 -20.69 14.79 -4.68
C VAL A 240 -21.56 15.04 -3.46
N GLY A 241 -22.60 14.22 -3.30
CA GLY A 241 -23.55 14.31 -2.19
C GLY A 241 -24.53 15.49 -2.33
N ALA A 242 -25.22 15.78 -1.23
CA ALA A 242 -26.05 16.96 -1.03
C ALA A 242 -25.64 17.64 0.27
N ALA A 243 -25.93 18.92 0.43
CA ALA A 243 -25.65 19.63 1.68
C ALA A 243 -26.42 18.99 2.87
N PRO A 244 -25.84 18.92 4.08
CA PRO A 244 -24.56 19.51 4.49
C PRO A 244 -23.32 18.68 4.14
N ASP A 245 -23.45 17.39 3.84
CA ASP A 245 -22.34 16.45 3.65
C ASP A 245 -21.71 16.46 2.24
N SER A 246 -21.98 17.51 1.45
CA SER A 246 -21.47 17.63 0.09
C SER A 246 -19.99 17.99 0.06
N PHE A 247 -19.28 17.45 -0.92
CA PHE A 247 -17.88 17.77 -1.19
C PHE A 247 -17.65 17.86 -2.71
N SER A 248 -16.42 18.19 -3.11
CA SER A 248 -16.04 18.13 -4.53
C SER A 248 -14.84 17.23 -4.74
N LEU A 249 -14.88 16.44 -5.81
CA LEU A 249 -13.71 15.77 -6.35
C LEU A 249 -12.90 16.77 -7.19
N ALA A 250 -11.58 16.74 -7.06
CA ALA A 250 -10.66 17.43 -7.96
C ALA A 250 -10.39 16.54 -9.17
N CYS A 251 -10.65 17.07 -10.36
CA CYS A 251 -10.63 16.28 -11.58
C CYS A 251 -9.95 17.02 -12.73
N THR A 252 -9.44 16.26 -13.69
CA THR A 252 -8.97 16.79 -14.96
C THR A 252 -9.88 16.27 -16.07
N LEU A 253 -10.49 17.17 -16.84
CA LEU A 253 -11.26 16.85 -18.03
C LEU A 253 -10.39 17.02 -19.28
N THR A 254 -10.05 15.91 -19.92
CA THR A 254 -9.38 15.86 -21.22
C THR A 254 -10.41 15.99 -22.34
N ARG A 255 -10.20 16.90 -23.31
CA ARG A 255 -11.08 17.08 -24.49
C ARG A 255 -10.26 17.10 -25.79
N PRO A 256 -10.60 16.31 -26.83
CA PRO A 256 -9.97 16.43 -28.15
C PRO A 256 -10.17 17.82 -28.77
N LYS A 257 -9.13 18.35 -29.43
CA LYS A 257 -9.17 19.58 -30.24
C LYS A 257 -9.75 19.26 -31.63
N GLY A 258 -10.40 20.23 -32.28
CA GLY A 258 -10.81 20.15 -33.69
C GLY A 258 -11.96 19.19 -34.05
N VAL A 259 -12.47 18.41 -33.10
CA VAL A 259 -13.63 17.53 -33.32
C VAL A 259 -14.93 18.34 -33.36
N ARG A 260 -15.77 18.10 -34.38
CA ARG A 260 -17.07 18.76 -34.55
C ARG A 260 -18.20 17.98 -33.86
N GLY A 261 -19.17 18.69 -33.30
CA GLY A 261 -20.35 18.10 -32.65
C GLY A 261 -20.12 17.67 -31.21
N ARG A 262 -21.06 16.90 -30.64
CA ARG A 262 -20.94 16.37 -29.28
C ARG A 262 -19.96 15.19 -29.22
N LEU A 263 -19.09 15.21 -28.21
CA LEU A 263 -18.02 14.26 -27.97
C LEU A 263 -18.53 13.02 -27.21
N PRO A 264 -18.13 11.81 -27.59
CA PRO A 264 -18.17 10.67 -26.68
C PRO A 264 -17.21 10.90 -25.52
N ALA A 265 -17.49 10.31 -24.35
CA ALA A 265 -16.67 10.50 -23.15
C ALA A 265 -16.43 9.20 -22.37
N ALA A 266 -15.43 9.20 -21.50
CA ALA A 266 -15.15 8.14 -20.54
C ALA A 266 -14.87 8.70 -19.13
N VAL A 267 -15.19 7.91 -18.12
CA VAL A 267 -14.75 8.12 -16.72
C VAL A 267 -13.75 7.02 -16.37
N THR A 268 -12.60 7.38 -15.81
CA THR A 268 -11.67 6.41 -15.22
C THR A 268 -11.97 6.18 -13.74
N ILE A 269 -11.82 4.95 -13.28
CA ILE A 269 -12.09 4.53 -11.90
C ILE A 269 -10.87 3.75 -11.41
N THR A 270 -10.25 4.31 -10.39
CA THR A 270 -9.06 3.90 -9.63
C THR A 270 -9.21 2.53 -8.97
N GLY A 271 -8.08 1.88 -8.73
CA GLY A 271 -7.99 0.69 -7.89
C GLY A 271 -8.12 1.01 -6.40
N SER A 272 -7.80 0.03 -5.56
CA SER A 272 -7.90 0.19 -4.10
C SER A 272 -6.92 1.20 -3.51
N GLY A 273 -7.34 1.82 -2.40
CA GLY A 273 -6.54 2.80 -1.65
C GLY A 273 -7.04 4.24 -1.82
N SER A 274 -6.15 5.20 -1.61
CA SER A 274 -6.40 6.63 -1.83
C SER A 274 -5.51 7.13 -2.95
N GLN A 275 -6.04 7.12 -4.17
CA GLN A 275 -5.29 7.38 -5.39
C GLN A 275 -5.53 8.79 -5.95
N THR A 276 -4.59 9.25 -6.76
CA THR A 276 -4.78 10.43 -7.62
C THR A 276 -5.56 10.02 -8.87
N ARG A 277 -6.07 11.01 -9.61
CA ARG A 277 -6.75 10.85 -10.90
C ARG A 277 -5.97 10.08 -11.97
N ASP A 278 -4.67 9.90 -11.77
CA ASP A 278 -3.78 9.19 -12.68
C ASP A 278 -3.47 7.75 -12.24
N GLU A 279 -3.93 7.34 -11.05
CA GLU A 279 -3.56 6.09 -10.37
C GLU A 279 -2.03 5.95 -10.18
N ASP A 280 -1.37 7.06 -9.83
CA ASP A 280 0.07 7.00 -9.55
C ASP A 280 0.36 6.26 -8.24
N LEU A 281 1.41 5.43 -8.27
CA LEU A 281 1.83 4.60 -7.15
C LEU A 281 2.99 5.23 -6.37
N TRP A 282 3.07 6.57 -6.30
CA TRP A 282 4.12 7.22 -5.53
C TRP A 282 4.00 6.89 -4.02
N PRO A 283 5.09 6.56 -3.30
CA PRO A 283 6.50 6.52 -3.76
C PRO A 283 6.96 5.14 -4.29
N LEU A 284 6.10 4.11 -4.23
CA LEU A 284 6.42 2.72 -4.62
C LEU A 284 6.88 2.58 -6.07
N LEU A 285 6.28 3.34 -6.99
CA LEU A 285 6.68 3.37 -8.40
C LEU A 285 6.49 4.78 -8.97
N GLN A 286 7.60 5.48 -9.19
CA GLN A 286 7.61 6.87 -9.66
C GLN A 286 7.39 6.92 -11.19
N GLY A 287 6.51 7.80 -11.66
CA GLY A 287 6.25 7.97 -13.10
C GLY A 287 5.16 7.06 -13.68
N TYR A 288 4.74 6.00 -12.97
CA TYR A 288 3.56 5.23 -13.33
C TYR A 288 2.31 6.10 -13.19
N ARG A 289 1.61 6.34 -14.31
CA ARG A 289 0.42 7.21 -14.42
C ARG A 289 -0.57 6.63 -15.44
N PRO A 290 -1.10 5.41 -15.24
CA PRO A 290 -1.84 4.66 -16.23
C PRO A 290 -3.04 5.43 -16.82
N PHE A 291 -3.82 6.14 -15.99
CA PHE A 291 -4.92 6.96 -16.49
C PHE A 291 -4.46 8.30 -17.11
N GLY A 292 -3.22 8.72 -16.89
CA GLY A 292 -2.52 9.71 -17.72
C GLY A 292 -2.43 9.25 -19.17
N GLU A 293 -1.94 8.03 -19.37
CA GLU A 293 -1.71 7.46 -20.69
C GLU A 293 -3.02 7.13 -21.42
N VAL A 294 -3.99 6.55 -20.70
CA VAL A 294 -5.33 6.26 -21.24
C VAL A 294 -6.04 7.54 -21.67
N ALA A 295 -5.99 8.63 -20.89
CA ALA A 295 -6.58 9.91 -21.30
C ALA A 295 -5.90 10.52 -22.52
N ALA A 296 -4.56 10.47 -22.59
CA ALA A 296 -3.83 10.95 -23.75
C ALA A 296 -4.16 10.14 -25.03
N GLY A 297 -4.27 8.81 -24.91
CA GLY A 297 -4.66 7.93 -26.02
C GLY A 297 -6.11 8.13 -26.48
N LEU A 298 -7.05 8.23 -25.55
CA LEU A 298 -8.47 8.51 -25.86
C LEU A 298 -8.67 9.92 -26.42
N GLY A 299 -7.93 10.91 -25.93
CA GLY A 299 -7.89 12.26 -26.49
C GLY A 299 -7.45 12.27 -27.96
N ARG A 300 -6.41 11.49 -28.33
CA ARG A 300 -6.04 11.28 -29.74
C ARG A 300 -7.14 10.56 -30.53
N ALA A 301 -7.86 9.63 -29.92
CA ALA A 301 -8.94 8.86 -30.54
C ALA A 301 -10.28 9.61 -30.66
N GLY A 302 -10.36 10.88 -30.25
CA GLY A 302 -11.57 11.72 -30.33
C GLY A 302 -12.57 11.50 -29.19
N VAL A 303 -12.13 10.98 -28.05
CA VAL A 303 -12.94 10.71 -26.86
C VAL A 303 -12.51 11.61 -25.70
N ALA A 304 -13.45 12.31 -25.07
CA ALA A 304 -13.18 13.09 -23.86
C ALA A 304 -12.99 12.17 -22.64
N VAL A 305 -12.16 12.53 -21.67
CA VAL A 305 -11.92 11.69 -20.48
C VAL A 305 -11.95 12.53 -19.22
N LEU A 306 -12.84 12.20 -18.29
CA LEU A 306 -12.84 12.73 -16.94
C LEU A 306 -12.11 11.76 -16.02
N ARG A 307 -11.20 12.30 -15.22
CA ARG A 307 -10.42 11.57 -14.22
C ARG A 307 -10.38 12.39 -12.94
N CYS A 308 -10.62 11.78 -11.79
CA CYS A 308 -10.73 12.47 -10.51
C CYS A 308 -9.81 11.85 -9.46
N ASP A 309 -9.22 12.66 -8.58
CA ASP A 309 -8.61 12.15 -7.36
C ASP A 309 -9.72 11.55 -6.49
N ASP A 310 -9.44 10.42 -5.84
CA ASP A 310 -10.43 9.78 -4.96
C ASP A 310 -10.88 10.72 -3.84
N ARG A 311 -12.07 10.49 -3.27
CA ARG A 311 -12.51 11.20 -2.06
C ARG A 311 -11.43 11.17 -0.97
N GLY A 312 -11.10 12.34 -0.42
CA GLY A 312 -10.03 12.51 0.57
C GLY A 312 -8.59 12.29 0.06
N ALA A 313 -8.39 12.09 -1.25
CA ALA A 313 -7.08 11.97 -1.88
C ALA A 313 -6.75 13.21 -2.73
N GLY A 314 -5.45 13.45 -2.97
CA GLY A 314 -4.98 14.54 -3.83
C GLY A 314 -5.53 15.91 -3.42
N GLN A 315 -6.37 16.50 -4.27
CA GLN A 315 -7.06 17.76 -4.03
C GLN A 315 -8.59 17.61 -3.82
N SER A 316 -9.10 16.38 -3.76
CA SER A 316 -10.51 16.09 -3.49
C SER A 316 -10.87 16.27 -2.02
N GLY A 317 -12.09 16.76 -1.76
CA GLY A 317 -12.69 16.75 -0.43
C GLY A 317 -13.28 15.39 -0.07
N GLY A 318 -14.08 15.37 1.00
CA GLY A 318 -14.73 14.15 1.50
C GLY A 318 -13.82 13.33 2.42
N ARG A 319 -14.36 12.22 2.94
CA ARG A 319 -13.69 11.34 3.90
C ARG A 319 -13.38 9.98 3.29
N ALA A 320 -12.10 9.67 3.17
CA ALA A 320 -11.61 8.34 2.75
C ALA A 320 -11.73 7.30 3.88
N ASP A 321 -11.54 7.72 5.13
CA ASP A 321 -11.45 6.84 6.30
C ASP A 321 -12.79 6.16 6.66
N SER A 322 -13.91 6.80 6.31
CA SER A 322 -15.26 6.27 6.50
C SER A 322 -15.90 5.71 5.23
N ALA A 323 -15.21 5.74 4.09
CA ALA A 323 -15.80 5.35 2.81
C ALA A 323 -15.88 3.82 2.63
N THR A 324 -16.85 3.38 1.83
CA THR A 324 -16.95 2.03 1.27
C THR A 324 -16.81 2.05 -0.25
N THR A 325 -16.55 0.90 -0.89
CA THR A 325 -16.59 0.76 -2.35
C THR A 325 -17.94 1.16 -2.95
N ALA A 326 -19.05 1.00 -2.21
CA ALA A 326 -20.37 1.49 -2.64
C ALA A 326 -20.43 3.03 -2.69
N ASP A 327 -19.72 3.71 -1.79
CA ASP A 327 -19.56 5.16 -1.83
C ASP A 327 -18.66 5.62 -2.98
N LEU A 328 -17.59 4.87 -3.29
CA LEU A 328 -16.75 5.10 -4.47
C LEU A 328 -17.56 4.89 -5.77
N ALA A 329 -18.47 3.93 -5.81
CA ALA A 329 -19.46 3.82 -6.88
C ALA A 329 -20.43 5.02 -6.89
N GLY A 330 -20.72 5.63 -5.74
CA GLY A 330 -21.44 6.90 -5.62
C GLY A 330 -20.70 8.06 -6.31
N ASP A 331 -19.39 8.13 -6.12
CA ASP A 331 -18.50 9.10 -6.77
C ASP A 331 -18.48 8.90 -8.30
N ALA A 332 -18.31 7.67 -8.76
CA ALA A 332 -18.36 7.34 -10.19
C ALA A 332 -19.73 7.72 -10.82
N ARG A 333 -20.85 7.47 -10.12
CA ARG A 333 -22.18 7.95 -10.55
C ARG A 333 -22.24 9.49 -10.60
N ALA A 334 -21.59 10.21 -9.69
CA ALA A 334 -21.53 11.68 -9.70
C ALA A 334 -20.72 12.21 -10.88
N GLN A 335 -19.56 11.62 -11.16
CA GLN A 335 -18.72 11.92 -12.32
C GLN A 335 -19.49 11.75 -13.64
N VAL A 336 -20.22 10.64 -13.80
CA VAL A 336 -21.11 10.40 -14.96
C VAL A 336 -22.21 11.47 -15.07
N ARG A 337 -22.91 11.79 -13.97
CA ARG A 337 -23.94 12.84 -13.98
C ARG A 337 -23.38 14.20 -14.39
N TRP A 338 -22.22 14.57 -13.85
CA TRP A 338 -21.55 15.82 -14.16
C TRP A 338 -21.12 15.89 -15.63
N LEU A 339 -20.55 14.81 -16.19
CA LEU A 339 -20.22 14.72 -17.62
C LEU A 339 -21.43 14.92 -18.53
N ARG A 340 -22.58 14.31 -18.20
CA ARG A 340 -23.82 14.47 -18.99
C ARG A 340 -24.33 15.91 -19.05
N ALA A 341 -23.98 16.73 -18.05
CA ALA A 341 -24.36 18.14 -17.99
C ALA A 341 -23.36 19.06 -18.73
N GLN A 342 -22.21 18.56 -19.18
CA GLN A 342 -21.20 19.40 -19.83
C GLN A 342 -21.56 19.72 -21.28
N ALA A 343 -21.45 21.01 -21.63
CA ALA A 343 -21.53 21.45 -23.01
C ALA A 343 -20.51 20.71 -23.88
N GLY A 344 -20.94 20.29 -25.07
CA GLY A 344 -20.12 19.54 -26.02
C GLY A 344 -19.91 18.06 -25.68
N ILE A 345 -20.43 17.52 -24.58
CA ILE A 345 -20.44 16.06 -24.31
C ILE A 345 -21.76 15.44 -24.80
N ASP A 346 -21.69 14.22 -25.31
CA ASP A 346 -22.85 13.41 -25.66
C ASP A 346 -23.29 12.54 -24.47
N PRO A 347 -24.45 12.81 -23.85
CA PRO A 347 -24.88 12.10 -22.63
C PRO A 347 -25.25 10.63 -22.86
N ALA A 348 -25.42 10.20 -24.13
CA ALA A 348 -25.69 8.82 -24.51
C ALA A 348 -24.43 8.01 -24.83
N ARG A 349 -23.25 8.67 -24.97
CA ARG A 349 -21.97 8.04 -25.34
C ARG A 349 -20.92 8.19 -24.24
N ILE A 350 -21.29 7.79 -23.02
CA ILE A 350 -20.38 7.77 -21.85
C ILE A 350 -20.01 6.33 -21.49
N ALA A 351 -18.71 6.06 -21.38
CA ALA A 351 -18.16 4.78 -20.93
C ALA A 351 -17.49 4.87 -19.56
N LEU A 352 -17.23 3.71 -18.96
CA LEU A 352 -16.50 3.55 -17.70
C LEU A 352 -15.24 2.70 -17.94
N ILE A 353 -14.12 3.09 -17.36
CA ILE A 353 -12.84 2.37 -17.44
C ILE A 353 -12.37 2.16 -16.01
N GLY A 354 -12.40 0.92 -15.53
CA GLY A 354 -12.07 0.59 -14.15
C GLY A 354 -10.83 -0.29 -14.06
N HIS A 355 -9.88 0.07 -13.20
CA HIS A 355 -8.72 -0.76 -12.88
C HIS A 355 -8.86 -1.39 -11.48
N SER A 356 -8.49 -2.66 -11.33
CA SER A 356 -8.54 -3.38 -10.04
C SER A 356 -9.93 -3.29 -9.39
N GLU A 357 -10.07 -2.70 -8.19
CA GLU A 357 -11.37 -2.40 -7.57
C GLU A 357 -12.26 -1.48 -8.42
N GLY A 358 -11.71 -0.51 -9.15
CA GLY A 358 -12.43 0.26 -10.16
C GLY A 358 -13.06 -0.63 -11.24
N GLY A 359 -12.40 -1.76 -11.57
CA GLY A 359 -12.90 -2.80 -12.46
C GLY A 359 -14.12 -3.55 -11.92
N MET A 360 -14.38 -3.48 -10.62
CA MET A 360 -15.60 -3.92 -9.95
C MET A 360 -16.65 -2.78 -9.89
N ILE A 361 -16.23 -1.56 -9.57
CA ILE A 361 -17.08 -0.37 -9.48
C ILE A 361 -17.73 0.00 -10.82
N GLY A 362 -17.00 -0.07 -11.94
CA GLY A 362 -17.53 0.22 -13.28
C GLY A 362 -18.78 -0.61 -13.61
N PRO A 363 -18.73 -1.94 -13.47
CA PRO A 363 -19.90 -2.82 -13.52
C PRO A 363 -21.03 -2.47 -12.54
N MET A 364 -20.75 -2.04 -11.30
CA MET A 364 -21.80 -1.61 -10.35
C MET A 364 -22.60 -0.43 -10.91
N VAL A 365 -21.93 0.57 -11.46
CA VAL A 365 -22.58 1.74 -12.06
C VAL A 365 -23.33 1.36 -13.34
N ALA A 366 -22.72 0.55 -14.22
CA ALA A 366 -23.34 0.13 -15.49
C ALA A 366 -24.56 -0.80 -15.30
N ALA A 367 -24.59 -1.61 -14.24
CA ALA A 367 -25.72 -2.48 -13.91
C ALA A 367 -26.94 -1.72 -13.39
N GLU A 368 -26.81 -0.44 -13.06
CA GLU A 368 -27.90 0.45 -12.60
C GLU A 368 -28.25 1.54 -13.63
N ASP A 369 -27.28 2.00 -14.43
CA ASP A 369 -27.52 2.99 -15.49
C ASP A 369 -27.39 2.37 -16.90
N PRO A 370 -28.51 1.93 -17.52
CA PRO A 370 -28.50 1.33 -18.85
C PRO A 370 -28.11 2.31 -19.97
N ARG A 371 -27.89 3.60 -19.66
CA ARG A 371 -27.38 4.63 -20.60
C ARG A 371 -25.84 4.72 -20.60
N ILE A 372 -25.13 3.92 -19.81
CA ILE A 372 -23.69 3.73 -19.99
C ILE A 372 -23.50 2.99 -21.33
N ALA A 373 -22.60 3.48 -22.18
CA ALA A 373 -22.41 3.00 -23.55
C ALA A 373 -21.43 1.82 -23.65
N ALA A 374 -20.45 1.73 -22.74
CA ALA A 374 -19.46 0.66 -22.67
C ALA A 374 -18.79 0.58 -21.29
N VAL A 375 -18.20 -0.56 -20.96
CA VAL A 375 -17.36 -0.76 -19.77
C VAL A 375 -16.03 -1.41 -20.17
N VAL A 376 -14.92 -0.88 -19.67
CA VAL A 376 -13.60 -1.54 -19.71
C VAL A 376 -13.24 -1.96 -18.28
N ILE A 377 -12.88 -3.23 -18.13
CA ILE A 377 -12.42 -3.84 -16.87
C ILE A 377 -10.95 -4.18 -17.05
N MET A 378 -10.06 -3.50 -16.33
CA MET A 378 -8.61 -3.74 -16.32
C MET A 378 -8.25 -4.43 -15.00
N ALA A 379 -7.77 -5.68 -15.05
CA ALA A 379 -7.36 -6.45 -13.87
C ALA A 379 -8.44 -6.51 -12.75
N GLY A 380 -9.73 -6.51 -13.14
CA GLY A 380 -10.85 -6.44 -12.20
C GLY A 380 -11.21 -7.80 -11.59
N PRO A 381 -11.51 -7.88 -10.28
CA PRO A 381 -11.77 -9.15 -9.60
C PRO A 381 -13.15 -9.75 -9.94
N ALA A 382 -13.17 -11.08 -10.07
CA ALA A 382 -14.38 -11.90 -10.18
C ALA A 382 -14.87 -12.39 -8.81
N LYS A 383 -13.99 -12.41 -7.81
CA LYS A 383 -14.22 -12.90 -6.44
C LYS A 383 -14.54 -11.75 -5.48
N ASN A 384 -15.14 -12.06 -4.34
CA ASN A 384 -15.19 -11.14 -3.20
C ASN A 384 -13.78 -10.81 -2.67
N GLY A 385 -13.67 -9.72 -1.91
CA GLY A 385 -12.39 -9.25 -1.39
C GLY A 385 -11.69 -10.20 -0.41
N VAL A 386 -12.41 -11.08 0.29
CA VAL A 386 -11.77 -12.10 1.15
C VAL A 386 -10.96 -13.05 0.29
N GLU A 387 -11.57 -13.62 -0.75
CA GLU A 387 -10.91 -14.62 -1.59
C GLU A 387 -9.84 -14.02 -2.51
N VAL A 388 -9.96 -12.74 -2.88
CA VAL A 388 -8.86 -11.96 -3.49
C VAL A 388 -7.67 -11.85 -2.54
N LEU A 389 -7.89 -11.47 -1.28
CA LEU A 389 -6.82 -11.38 -0.28
C LEU A 389 -6.21 -12.75 0.07
N VAL A 390 -7.02 -13.80 0.12
CA VAL A 390 -6.55 -15.19 0.29
C VAL A 390 -5.62 -15.59 -0.87
N ASP A 391 -6.01 -15.34 -2.12
CA ASP A 391 -5.16 -15.60 -3.29
C ASP A 391 -3.81 -14.86 -3.18
N GLN A 392 -3.84 -13.58 -2.79
CA GLN A 392 -2.66 -12.72 -2.64
C GLN A 392 -1.68 -13.23 -1.57
N VAL A 393 -2.16 -13.60 -0.38
CA VAL A 393 -1.26 -14.10 0.69
C VAL A 393 -0.80 -15.53 0.44
N GLN A 394 -1.60 -16.35 -0.26
CA GLN A 394 -1.24 -17.73 -0.56
C GLN A 394 -0.27 -17.84 -1.74
N TRP A 395 -0.30 -16.93 -2.72
CA TRP A 395 0.54 -17.03 -3.91
C TRP A 395 2.06 -17.14 -3.59
N PRO A 396 2.67 -16.31 -2.72
CA PRO A 396 4.08 -16.44 -2.34
C PRO A 396 4.40 -17.78 -1.66
N ILE A 397 3.44 -18.33 -0.90
CA ILE A 397 3.60 -19.63 -0.21
C ILE A 397 3.56 -20.77 -1.23
N ARG A 398 2.68 -20.68 -2.25
CA ARG A 398 2.62 -21.65 -3.36
C ARG A 398 3.94 -21.69 -4.14
N THR A 399 4.55 -20.54 -4.39
CA THR A 399 5.78 -20.42 -5.19
C THR A 399 7.08 -20.52 -4.38
N ALA A 400 7.01 -20.51 -3.04
CA ALA A 400 8.18 -20.62 -2.17
C ALA A 400 8.99 -21.92 -2.42
N ALA A 401 10.24 -21.73 -2.82
CA ALA A 401 11.25 -22.79 -2.88
C ALA A 401 11.63 -23.27 -1.46
N GLY A 402 11.99 -24.55 -1.33
CA GLY A 402 12.46 -25.13 -0.05
C GLY A 402 11.38 -25.53 0.95
N LEU A 403 10.09 -25.27 0.71
CA LEU A 403 9.00 -25.84 1.50
C LEU A 403 8.67 -27.28 1.04
N SER A 404 8.55 -28.20 1.99
CA SER A 404 7.95 -29.53 1.75
C SER A 404 6.46 -29.37 1.38
N PRO A 405 5.84 -30.36 0.73
CA PRO A 405 4.40 -30.32 0.42
C PRO A 405 3.54 -30.07 1.65
N GLU A 406 3.80 -30.79 2.75
CA GLU A 406 3.03 -30.74 3.99
C GLU A 406 3.19 -29.38 4.70
N ALA A 407 4.40 -28.84 4.71
CA ALA A 407 4.68 -27.51 5.26
C ALA A 407 4.01 -26.41 4.42
N ARG A 408 4.01 -26.55 3.09
CA ARG A 408 3.31 -25.64 2.17
C ARG A 408 1.80 -25.68 2.40
N ASP A 409 1.20 -26.87 2.43
CA ASP A 409 -0.25 -27.03 2.61
C ASP A 409 -0.73 -26.51 3.97
N SER A 410 0.04 -26.76 5.03
CA SER A 410 -0.23 -26.22 6.37
C SER A 410 -0.18 -24.67 6.39
N GLN A 411 0.83 -24.07 5.77
CA GLN A 411 0.95 -22.61 5.66
C GLN A 411 -0.14 -21.99 4.78
N LEU A 412 -0.52 -22.64 3.67
CA LEU A 412 -1.62 -22.20 2.81
C LEU A 412 -2.95 -22.21 3.57
N ALA A 413 -3.23 -23.29 4.30
CA ALA A 413 -4.43 -23.41 5.11
C ALA A 413 -4.46 -22.35 6.24
N GLU A 414 -3.33 -22.09 6.89
CA GLU A 414 -3.25 -21.06 7.93
C GLU A 414 -3.40 -19.64 7.38
N ALA A 415 -2.75 -19.31 6.26
CA ALA A 415 -2.90 -18.00 5.62
C ALA A 415 -4.36 -17.73 5.22
N ALA A 416 -5.07 -18.74 4.70
CA ALA A 416 -6.50 -18.62 4.40
C ALA A 416 -7.36 -18.47 5.66
N ARG A 417 -7.09 -19.25 6.72
CA ARG A 417 -7.79 -19.09 8.01
C ARG A 417 -7.58 -17.71 8.60
N SER A 418 -6.34 -17.21 8.61
CA SER A 418 -5.98 -15.90 9.15
C SER A 418 -6.68 -14.75 8.42
N VAL A 419 -6.65 -14.73 7.08
CA VAL A 419 -7.35 -13.71 6.29
C VAL A 419 -8.87 -13.76 6.49
N ARG A 420 -9.47 -14.95 6.59
CA ARG A 420 -10.92 -15.12 6.82
C ARG A 420 -11.32 -14.71 8.25
N ALA A 421 -10.56 -15.12 9.26
CA ALA A 421 -10.79 -14.80 10.67
C ALA A 421 -10.52 -13.33 11.02
N SER A 422 -9.74 -12.61 10.20
CA SER A 422 -9.52 -11.18 10.41
C SER A 422 -10.84 -10.39 10.41
N ALA A 423 -10.96 -9.43 11.32
CA ALA A 423 -12.12 -8.55 11.45
C ALA A 423 -11.65 -7.08 11.49
N PRO A 424 -11.14 -6.54 10.37
CA PRO A 424 -10.60 -5.19 10.31
C PRO A 424 -11.71 -4.16 10.55
N ASN A 425 -11.47 -3.18 11.42
CA ASN A 425 -12.40 -2.08 11.68
C ASN A 425 -12.18 -0.91 10.69
N ILE A 426 -12.27 -1.21 9.39
CA ILE A 426 -12.12 -0.24 8.29
C ILE A 426 -13.33 -0.44 7.36
N PRO A 427 -14.23 0.55 7.20
CA PRO A 427 -15.48 0.38 6.45
C PRO A 427 -15.29 -0.13 5.02
N TRP A 428 -14.34 0.46 4.29
CA TRP A 428 -13.93 0.00 2.95
C TRP A 428 -13.61 -1.50 2.93
N LEU A 429 -12.73 -1.95 3.82
CA LEU A 429 -12.26 -3.34 3.82
C LEU A 429 -13.35 -4.32 4.27
N GLN A 430 -14.27 -3.92 5.15
CA GLN A 430 -15.43 -4.73 5.52
C GLN A 430 -16.38 -4.91 4.32
N TRP A 431 -16.65 -3.83 3.58
CA TRP A 431 -17.50 -3.89 2.39
C TRP A 431 -16.84 -4.71 1.28
N PHE A 432 -15.59 -4.40 0.93
CA PHE A 432 -14.82 -5.08 -0.12
C PHE A 432 -14.75 -6.60 0.13
N ARG A 433 -14.56 -7.02 1.39
CA ARG A 433 -14.55 -8.43 1.79
C ARG A 433 -15.89 -9.15 1.58
N THR A 434 -17.02 -8.46 1.74
CA THR A 434 -18.35 -9.08 1.76
C THR A 434 -19.14 -8.92 0.46
N TYR A 435 -18.72 -8.02 -0.43
CA TYR A 435 -19.37 -7.83 -1.72
C TYR A 435 -19.02 -8.92 -2.75
N GLU A 436 -20.05 -9.46 -3.38
CA GLU A 436 -19.95 -10.46 -4.46
C GLU A 436 -20.08 -9.79 -5.84
N PRO A 437 -19.04 -9.80 -6.71
CA PRO A 437 -19.11 -9.14 -8.02
C PRO A 437 -20.02 -9.83 -9.03
N LEU A 438 -20.06 -11.16 -9.05
CA LEU A 438 -20.74 -11.93 -10.12
C LEU A 438 -22.26 -11.66 -10.23
N PRO A 439 -23.03 -11.49 -9.14
CA PRO A 439 -24.43 -11.02 -9.20
C PRO A 439 -24.60 -9.70 -9.98
N THR A 440 -23.71 -8.73 -9.80
CA THR A 440 -23.74 -7.46 -10.56
C THR A 440 -23.30 -7.67 -12.01
N ILE A 441 -22.26 -8.47 -12.25
CA ILE A 441 -21.78 -8.79 -13.60
C ILE A 441 -22.90 -9.44 -14.45
N ARG A 442 -23.73 -10.31 -13.87
CA ARG A 442 -24.91 -10.90 -14.53
C ARG A 442 -25.97 -9.87 -14.95
N ARG A 443 -25.93 -8.63 -14.46
CA ARG A 443 -26.85 -7.54 -14.84
C ARG A 443 -26.30 -6.61 -15.93
N VAL A 444 -25.00 -6.63 -16.20
CA VAL A 444 -24.39 -5.77 -17.24
C VAL A 444 -24.82 -6.23 -18.64
N ARG A 445 -25.30 -5.29 -19.46
CA ARG A 445 -25.79 -5.53 -20.84
C ARG A 445 -25.02 -4.73 -21.90
N GLN A 446 -24.24 -3.77 -21.45
CA GLN A 446 -23.33 -2.93 -22.22
C GLN A 446 -22.24 -3.78 -22.90
N PRO A 447 -21.61 -3.31 -23.99
CA PRO A 447 -20.34 -3.85 -24.46
C PRO A 447 -19.30 -3.82 -23.33
N VAL A 448 -18.57 -4.92 -23.15
CA VAL A 448 -17.50 -5.06 -22.16
C VAL A 448 -16.21 -5.48 -22.83
N LEU A 449 -15.12 -4.79 -22.50
CA LEU A 449 -13.75 -5.22 -22.76
C LEU A 449 -13.09 -5.58 -21.43
N ILE A 450 -12.53 -6.78 -21.33
CA ILE A 450 -11.77 -7.22 -20.16
C ILE A 450 -10.31 -7.33 -20.57
N LEU A 451 -9.43 -6.61 -19.88
CA LEU A 451 -7.98 -6.63 -20.06
C LEU A 451 -7.33 -7.21 -18.81
N GLN A 452 -6.31 -8.04 -18.99
CA GLN A 452 -5.68 -8.77 -17.88
C GLN A 452 -4.19 -9.00 -18.12
N GLY A 453 -3.37 -8.86 -17.07
CA GLY A 453 -1.98 -9.35 -17.07
C GLY A 453 -1.96 -10.85 -16.74
N ALA A 454 -1.23 -11.66 -17.52
CA ALA A 454 -1.09 -13.10 -17.23
C ALA A 454 -0.23 -13.39 -15.98
N LEU A 455 0.66 -12.46 -15.62
CA LEU A 455 1.50 -12.53 -14.43
C LEU A 455 0.88 -11.75 -13.26
N ASP A 456 -0.38 -11.31 -13.37
CA ASP A 456 -1.08 -10.65 -12.26
C ASP A 456 -1.24 -11.59 -11.05
N ARG A 457 -0.65 -11.18 -9.92
CA ARG A 457 -0.71 -11.87 -8.62
C ARG A 457 -1.66 -11.22 -7.63
N GLN A 458 -2.25 -10.08 -7.97
CA GLN A 458 -3.26 -9.40 -7.15
C GLN A 458 -4.68 -9.81 -7.58
N VAL A 459 -4.91 -9.96 -8.88
CA VAL A 459 -6.12 -10.53 -9.48
C VAL A 459 -5.71 -11.58 -10.51
N SER A 460 -5.76 -12.85 -10.10
CA SER A 460 -5.33 -13.98 -10.93
C SER A 460 -6.02 -14.02 -12.31
N ALA A 461 -5.27 -14.28 -13.38
CA ALA A 461 -5.74 -14.10 -14.76
C ALA A 461 -7.05 -14.84 -15.12
N GLY A 462 -7.29 -16.03 -14.54
CA GLY A 462 -8.55 -16.79 -14.73
C GLY A 462 -9.82 -16.09 -14.20
N GLN A 463 -9.69 -15.02 -13.43
CA GLN A 463 -10.81 -14.16 -13.06
C GLN A 463 -11.36 -13.39 -14.28
N ALA A 464 -10.52 -13.02 -15.25
CA ALA A 464 -10.98 -12.41 -16.50
C ALA A 464 -11.89 -13.35 -17.30
N ASP A 465 -11.52 -14.64 -17.39
CA ASP A 465 -12.36 -15.68 -18.01
C ASP A 465 -13.66 -15.91 -17.23
N THR A 466 -13.60 -15.87 -15.90
CA THR A 466 -14.77 -16.02 -15.01
C THR A 466 -15.78 -14.88 -15.22
N LEU A 467 -15.30 -13.64 -15.30
CA LEU A 467 -16.12 -12.47 -15.65
C LEU A 467 -16.73 -12.61 -17.04
N ALA A 468 -15.94 -12.99 -18.03
CA ALA A 468 -16.39 -13.15 -19.42
C ALA A 468 -17.45 -14.25 -19.59
N ALA A 469 -17.22 -15.41 -18.96
CA ALA A 469 -18.18 -16.51 -18.92
C ALA A 469 -19.49 -16.08 -18.23
N THR A 470 -19.41 -15.35 -17.12
CA THR A 470 -20.58 -14.84 -16.39
C THR A 470 -21.40 -13.86 -17.23
N LEU A 471 -20.75 -12.92 -17.93
CA LEU A 471 -21.42 -12.00 -18.86
C LEU A 471 -22.12 -12.74 -20.01
N ARG A 472 -21.42 -13.69 -20.64
CA ARG A 472 -21.94 -14.45 -21.78
C ARG A 472 -23.11 -15.35 -21.38
N ALA A 473 -23.01 -16.03 -20.23
CA ALA A 473 -24.09 -16.83 -19.66
C ALA A 473 -25.32 -15.99 -19.29
N ALA A 474 -25.13 -14.72 -18.90
CA ALA A 474 -26.21 -13.75 -18.68
C ALA A 474 -26.76 -13.12 -19.98
N GLY A 475 -26.41 -13.66 -21.15
CA GLY A 475 -26.90 -13.23 -22.46
C GLY A 475 -26.15 -12.06 -23.10
N ASN A 476 -25.09 -11.54 -22.47
CA ASN A 476 -24.30 -10.47 -23.06
C ASN A 476 -23.35 -11.01 -24.15
N ARG A 477 -23.70 -10.78 -25.41
CA ARG A 477 -22.92 -11.21 -26.59
C ARG A 477 -21.78 -10.25 -26.97
N ARG A 478 -21.65 -9.09 -26.30
CA ARG A 478 -20.69 -8.03 -26.65
C ARG A 478 -19.51 -7.99 -25.68
N VAL A 479 -18.83 -9.13 -25.53
CA VAL A 479 -17.80 -9.36 -24.50
C VAL A 479 -16.47 -9.76 -25.13
N ALA A 480 -15.52 -8.84 -25.13
CA ALA A 480 -14.13 -9.06 -25.53
C ALA A 480 -13.23 -9.29 -24.31
N VAL A 481 -12.20 -10.12 -24.46
CA VAL A 481 -11.21 -10.43 -23.42
C VAL A 481 -9.83 -10.40 -24.06
N GLU A 482 -8.84 -9.86 -23.37
CA GLU A 482 -7.44 -9.91 -23.79
C GLU A 482 -6.51 -10.10 -22.60
N VAL A 483 -5.67 -11.13 -22.67
CA VAL A 483 -4.73 -11.51 -21.61
C VAL A 483 -3.31 -11.35 -22.15
N TYR A 484 -2.50 -10.52 -21.50
CA TYR A 484 -1.15 -10.20 -21.97
C TYR A 484 -0.08 -11.07 -21.26
N PRO A 485 0.64 -11.97 -21.96
CA PRO A 485 1.44 -13.03 -21.34
C PRO A 485 2.57 -12.59 -20.39
N ARG A 486 3.08 -11.36 -20.51
CA ARG A 486 4.24 -10.86 -19.76
C ARG A 486 3.93 -9.70 -18.81
N LEU A 487 2.66 -9.34 -18.66
CA LEU A 487 2.27 -8.17 -17.85
C LEU A 487 1.79 -8.59 -16.46
N ASN A 488 2.17 -7.81 -15.46
CA ASN A 488 1.70 -7.92 -14.08
C ASN A 488 0.37 -7.15 -13.88
N HIS A 489 -0.08 -6.98 -12.62
CA HIS A 489 -1.33 -6.27 -12.30
C HIS A 489 -1.38 -4.84 -12.89
N LEU A 490 -0.24 -4.15 -12.91
CA LEU A 490 -0.12 -2.75 -13.35
C LEU A 490 -0.08 -2.60 -14.88
N PHE A 491 -0.32 -3.68 -15.62
CA PHE A 491 -0.09 -3.77 -17.07
C PHE A 491 1.36 -3.43 -17.49
N LEU A 492 2.32 -3.50 -16.56
CA LEU A 492 3.74 -3.29 -16.84
C LEU A 492 4.42 -4.64 -17.15
N PRO A 493 5.44 -4.67 -18.03
CA PRO A 493 6.27 -5.84 -18.23
C PRO A 493 6.88 -6.31 -16.91
N SER A 494 6.60 -7.55 -16.52
CA SER A 494 7.23 -8.11 -15.33
C SER A 494 8.69 -8.43 -15.61
N SER A 495 9.54 -8.09 -14.64
CA SER A 495 10.95 -8.46 -14.59
C SER A 495 11.17 -9.86 -13.99
N SER A 496 10.12 -10.44 -13.41
CA SER A 496 10.18 -11.61 -12.55
C SER A 496 8.97 -12.54 -12.82
N ASP A 497 8.11 -12.74 -11.83
CA ASP A 497 6.91 -13.58 -11.89
C ASP A 497 5.60 -12.77 -11.74
N GLY A 498 5.69 -11.44 -11.66
CA GLY A 498 4.59 -10.50 -11.47
C GLY A 498 4.25 -10.19 -10.01
N SER A 499 5.07 -10.64 -9.06
CA SER A 499 4.98 -10.26 -7.65
C SER A 499 4.94 -8.74 -7.44
N PRO A 500 4.05 -8.20 -6.59
CA PRO A 500 4.08 -6.80 -6.18
C PRO A 500 5.40 -6.36 -5.53
N ALA A 501 6.23 -7.31 -5.07
CA ALA A 501 7.58 -7.03 -4.58
C ALA A 501 8.52 -6.50 -5.68
N GLU A 502 8.21 -6.66 -6.97
CA GLU A 502 9.03 -6.13 -8.06
C GLU A 502 8.79 -4.63 -8.32
N TYR A 503 7.66 -4.05 -7.89
CA TYR A 503 7.25 -2.71 -8.33
C TYR A 503 8.31 -1.63 -8.07
N PRO A 504 8.99 -1.55 -6.89
CA PRO A 504 10.03 -0.53 -6.66
C PRO A 504 11.32 -0.72 -7.47
N SER A 505 11.44 -1.82 -8.23
CA SER A 505 12.56 -2.10 -9.14
C SER A 505 12.18 -1.96 -10.62
N LEU A 506 10.91 -1.74 -10.96
CA LEU A 506 10.48 -1.48 -12.33
C LEU A 506 11.00 -0.13 -12.80
N THR A 507 11.73 -0.14 -13.92
CA THR A 507 12.35 1.05 -14.52
C THR A 507 11.56 1.60 -15.71
N ASP A 508 10.86 0.73 -16.44
CA ASP A 508 9.82 1.15 -17.38
C ASP A 508 8.47 1.19 -16.66
N THR A 509 7.88 2.39 -16.60
CA THR A 509 6.62 2.67 -15.91
C THR A 509 5.49 3.04 -16.86
N ARG A 510 5.68 2.77 -18.16
CA ARG A 510 4.70 3.06 -19.21
C ARG A 510 3.87 1.83 -19.53
N ILE A 511 2.55 2.01 -19.67
CA ILE A 511 1.71 0.93 -20.21
C ILE A 511 2.16 0.63 -21.65
N PRO A 512 2.45 -0.63 -22.02
CA PRO A 512 2.84 -1.00 -23.37
C PRO A 512 1.80 -0.56 -24.42
N ALA A 513 2.28 -0.02 -25.54
CA ALA A 513 1.44 0.52 -26.61
C ALA A 513 0.30 -0.42 -27.03
N ALA A 514 0.56 -1.73 -27.16
CA ALA A 514 -0.45 -2.72 -27.50
C ALA A 514 -1.69 -2.70 -26.57
N VAL A 515 -1.49 -2.49 -25.26
CA VAL A 515 -2.60 -2.40 -24.28
C VAL A 515 -3.38 -1.09 -24.46
N LEU A 516 -2.67 0.02 -24.64
CA LEU A 516 -3.26 1.34 -24.85
C LEU A 516 -4.03 1.40 -26.18
N ASP A 517 -3.43 0.95 -27.28
CA ASP A 517 -4.03 0.93 -28.61
C ASP A 517 -5.26 0.02 -28.63
N ARG A 518 -5.20 -1.13 -27.94
CA ARG A 518 -6.34 -2.03 -27.78
C ARG A 518 -7.49 -1.37 -27.03
N LEU A 519 -7.22 -0.80 -25.85
CA LEU A 519 -8.22 -0.13 -25.02
C LEU A 519 -8.86 1.05 -25.78
N THR A 520 -8.02 1.95 -26.29
CA THR A 520 -8.46 3.20 -26.90
C THR A 520 -9.13 2.99 -28.24
N GLY A 521 -8.59 2.11 -29.08
CA GLY A 521 -9.18 1.74 -30.37
C GLY A 521 -10.52 1.04 -30.22
N TRP A 522 -10.63 0.05 -29.32
CA TRP A 522 -11.91 -0.62 -29.03
C TRP A 522 -12.95 0.37 -28.51
N LEU A 523 -12.59 1.17 -27.51
CA LEU A 523 -13.55 2.06 -26.86
C LEU A 523 -14.03 3.16 -27.81
N ALA A 524 -13.13 3.79 -28.55
CA ALA A 524 -13.51 4.79 -29.55
C ALA A 524 -14.36 4.20 -30.68
N SER A 525 -14.13 2.94 -31.07
CA SER A 525 -14.99 2.24 -32.05
C SER A 525 -16.40 1.98 -31.50
N VAL A 526 -16.51 1.47 -30.27
CA VAL A 526 -17.81 1.20 -29.63
C VAL A 526 -18.61 2.49 -29.40
N LEU A 527 -17.94 3.55 -28.96
CA LEU A 527 -18.57 4.86 -28.73
C LEU A 527 -19.00 5.53 -30.05
N ARG A 528 -18.25 5.37 -31.15
CA ARG A 528 -18.71 5.82 -32.49
C ARG A 528 -19.91 5.03 -33.02
N ALA A 529 -19.97 3.72 -32.74
CA ALA A 529 -21.07 2.86 -33.17
C ALA A 529 -22.34 3.01 -32.31
N THR A 530 -22.23 3.62 -31.13
CA THR A 530 -23.39 3.92 -30.27
C THR A 530 -24.18 5.07 -30.88
N PRO A 531 -25.49 4.89 -31.19
CA PRO A 531 -26.28 5.97 -31.76
C PRO A 531 -26.36 7.17 -30.82
N ALA A 532 -26.16 8.38 -31.35
CA ALA A 532 -26.58 9.59 -30.67
C ALA A 532 -28.10 9.51 -30.48
N ARG A 533 -28.58 9.63 -29.23
CA ARG A 533 -30.01 9.83 -28.99
C ARG A 533 -30.36 11.30 -29.25
N PRO A 534 -31.54 11.59 -29.83
CA PRO A 534 -31.98 12.96 -30.10
C PRO A 534 -32.07 13.80 -28.81
#